data_AF-A0AAP2XTJ9-F1
#
_entry.id   AF-A0AAP2XTJ9-F1
#
_cell.length_a   1.000
_cell.length_b   1.000
_cell.length_c   1.000
_cell.angle_alpha   90.00
_cell.angle_beta   90.00
_cell.angle_gamma   90.00
#
_symmetry.space_group_name_H-M   'P 1'
#
loop_
_entity.id
_entity.type
_entity.pdbx_description
1 polymer ?
#
loop_
_entity_poly.entity_id
_entity_poly.type
_entity_poly.pdbx_seq_one_letter_code
_entity_poly.pdbx_strand_id
1 'polypeptide(L)'
;MNYSLILLCAGSGKRTGLKYNKIFYKINNQTVYEMNISHFLEDNRCKQIIVVTKENEIDDIRTLVNDSRIEYVFGGKERQDSVYEGLQKVKENHVFIHDGARPYVSKQSINDLVECLKTYDAGLLMVPCKDTIKEVKEGIVVKTLKRETLMQAQTPQVFKSEDIKVAYQKAKDEGYVATDDSQLFERYIDKDIKAVLGDYSNLKITTREDLK
;
A
#
# COMPACT_ATOMS: atom_id res chain seq x y z
N MET A 1 -6.06 -15.92 -11.32
CA MET A 1 -5.88 -15.77 -9.87
C MET A 1 -6.68 -14.57 -9.42
N ASN A 2 -7.60 -14.75 -8.46
CA ASN A 2 -8.38 -13.68 -7.88
C ASN A 2 -7.67 -13.11 -6.64
N TYR A 3 -7.95 -11.86 -6.28
CA TYR A 3 -7.40 -11.22 -5.10
C TYR A 3 -8.39 -10.23 -4.46
N SER A 4 -8.18 -9.97 -3.17
CA SER A 4 -8.77 -8.85 -2.45
C SER A 4 -7.80 -7.68 -2.43
N LEU A 5 -8.29 -6.46 -2.51
CA LEU A 5 -7.53 -5.23 -2.28
C LEU A 5 -7.82 -4.69 -0.89
N ILE A 6 -6.81 -4.28 -0.15
CA ILE A 6 -6.92 -3.36 0.98
C ILE A 6 -6.40 -2.01 0.52
N LEU A 7 -7.28 -1.02 0.47
CA LEU A 7 -6.97 0.35 0.07
C LEU A 7 -6.92 1.26 1.29
N LEU A 8 -5.73 1.77 1.63
CA LEU A 8 -5.49 2.55 2.84
C LEU A 8 -5.80 4.03 2.63
N CYS A 9 -6.95 4.47 3.11
CA CYS A 9 -7.48 5.83 2.99
C CYS A 9 -7.52 6.60 4.32
N ALA A 10 -7.36 5.93 5.47
CA ALA A 10 -7.49 6.53 6.81
C ALA A 10 -6.35 7.51 7.22
N GLY A 11 -5.36 7.75 6.35
CA GLY A 11 -4.23 8.63 6.67
C GLY A 11 -4.63 10.09 6.86
N SER A 12 -4.00 10.80 7.80
CA SER A 12 -4.27 12.22 8.06
C SER A 12 -3.62 13.20 7.07
N GLY A 13 -2.66 12.74 6.25
CA GLY A 13 -2.08 13.56 5.18
C GLY A 13 -1.30 14.81 5.61
N LYS A 14 -0.98 15.00 6.90
CA LYS A 14 -0.45 16.24 7.50
C LYS A 14 0.67 16.96 6.71
N ARG A 15 1.53 16.22 6.01
CA ARG A 15 2.68 16.74 5.25
C ARG A 15 2.30 17.48 3.96
N THR A 16 1.08 17.34 3.45
CA THR A 16 0.63 18.09 2.26
C THR A 16 0.20 19.52 2.60
N GLY A 17 -0.05 19.82 3.89
CA GLY A 17 -0.59 21.10 4.33
C GLY A 17 -2.08 21.32 4.01
N LEU A 18 -2.78 20.30 3.49
CA LEU A 18 -4.22 20.35 3.31
C LEU A 18 -4.94 20.31 4.67
N LYS A 19 -6.09 20.99 4.76
CA LYS A 19 -6.96 20.95 5.95
C LYS A 19 -7.87 19.71 5.99
N TYR A 20 -7.89 18.94 4.92
CA TYR A 20 -8.69 17.73 4.73
C TYR A 20 -7.82 16.59 4.19
N ASN A 21 -8.35 15.36 4.20
CA ASN A 21 -7.62 14.19 3.74
C ASN A 21 -7.29 14.29 2.24
N LYS A 22 -6.01 14.12 1.89
CA LYS A 22 -5.50 14.24 0.51
C LYS A 22 -6.14 13.28 -0.48
N ILE A 23 -6.76 12.18 -0.04
CA ILE A 23 -7.50 11.28 -0.94
C ILE A 23 -8.67 12.00 -1.65
N PHE A 24 -9.20 13.08 -1.06
CA PHE A 24 -10.25 13.92 -1.65
C PHE A 24 -9.72 15.03 -2.54
N TYR A 25 -8.39 15.23 -2.58
CA TYR A 25 -7.80 16.24 -3.46
C TYR A 25 -8.06 15.87 -4.92
N LYS A 26 -8.44 16.85 -5.74
CA LYS A 26 -8.79 16.63 -7.15
C LYS A 26 -7.61 16.94 -8.07
N ILE A 27 -7.29 16.01 -8.96
CA ILE A 27 -6.36 16.15 -10.07
C ILE A 27 -7.15 15.87 -11.33
N ASN A 28 -7.18 16.81 -12.28
CA ASN A 28 -7.98 16.70 -13.51
C ASN A 28 -9.46 16.32 -13.25
N ASN A 29 -10.09 16.99 -12.28
CA ASN A 29 -11.47 16.76 -11.82
C ASN A 29 -11.78 15.40 -11.14
N GLN A 30 -10.82 14.49 -11.01
CA GLN A 30 -10.98 13.25 -10.26
C GLN A 30 -10.26 13.35 -8.92
N THR A 31 -10.87 12.84 -7.86
CA THR A 31 -10.20 12.72 -6.57
C THR A 31 -9.06 11.71 -6.66
N VAL A 32 -8.02 11.89 -5.83
CA VAL A 32 -6.93 10.91 -5.68
C VAL A 32 -7.49 9.51 -5.37
N TYR A 33 -8.58 9.42 -4.59
CA TYR A 33 -9.30 8.17 -4.35
C TYR A 33 -9.87 7.56 -5.63
N GLU A 34 -10.64 8.32 -6.42
CA GLU A 34 -11.23 7.85 -7.68
C GLU A 34 -10.16 7.37 -8.67
N MET A 35 -9.09 8.16 -8.82
CA MET A 35 -7.96 7.80 -9.69
C MET A 35 -7.25 6.51 -9.23
N ASN A 36 -7.16 6.28 -7.92
CA ASN A 36 -6.50 5.09 -7.38
C ASN A 36 -7.36 3.83 -7.58
N ILE A 37 -8.61 3.89 -7.12
CA ILE A 37 -9.49 2.72 -7.06
C ILE A 37 -9.91 2.26 -8.46
N SER A 38 -9.98 3.16 -9.45
CA SER A 38 -10.35 2.81 -10.84
C SER A 38 -9.45 1.72 -11.43
N HIS A 39 -8.13 1.76 -11.18
CA HIS A 39 -7.19 0.75 -11.68
C HIS A 39 -7.54 -0.67 -11.23
N PHE A 40 -8.07 -0.82 -10.02
CA PHE A 40 -8.46 -2.11 -9.46
C PHE A 40 -9.90 -2.48 -9.82
N LEU A 41 -10.78 -1.50 -9.98
CA LEU A 41 -12.14 -1.75 -10.45
C LEU A 41 -12.17 -2.29 -11.89
N GLU A 42 -11.26 -1.79 -12.73
CA GLU A 42 -11.07 -2.26 -14.12
C GLU A 42 -10.42 -3.65 -14.22
N ASP A 43 -9.79 -4.14 -13.14
CA ASP A 43 -9.22 -5.48 -13.10
C ASP A 43 -10.25 -6.50 -12.64
N ASN A 44 -10.69 -7.36 -13.57
CA ASN A 44 -11.67 -8.42 -13.29
C ASN A 44 -11.20 -9.47 -12.26
N ARG A 45 -9.91 -9.53 -11.94
CA ARG A 45 -9.34 -10.41 -10.91
C ARG A 45 -9.53 -9.85 -9.50
N CYS A 46 -9.71 -8.54 -9.35
CA CYS A 46 -10.02 -7.91 -8.06
C CYS A 46 -11.48 -8.19 -7.71
N LYS A 47 -11.71 -9.11 -6.77
CA LYS A 47 -13.06 -9.58 -6.40
C LYS A 47 -13.63 -8.89 -5.16
N GLN A 48 -12.78 -8.23 -4.39
CA GLN A 48 -13.16 -7.53 -3.17
C GLN A 48 -12.23 -6.33 -2.99
N ILE A 49 -12.78 -5.18 -2.62
CA ILE A 49 -12.03 -3.98 -2.29
C ILE A 49 -12.42 -3.53 -0.89
N ILE A 50 -11.46 -3.56 0.03
CA ILE A 50 -11.62 -3.17 1.42
C ILE A 50 -11.03 -1.77 1.56
N VAL A 51 -11.88 -0.75 1.61
CA VAL A 51 -11.47 0.64 1.78
C VAL A 51 -11.40 0.94 3.27
N VAL A 52 -10.17 1.13 3.75
CA VAL A 52 -9.92 1.47 5.15
C VAL A 52 -9.93 2.99 5.31
N THR A 53 -10.94 3.53 5.99
CA THR A 53 -11.16 4.98 6.12
C THR A 53 -11.44 5.41 7.57
N LYS A 54 -11.60 6.71 7.82
CA LYS A 54 -12.06 7.23 9.11
C LYS A 54 -13.58 7.21 9.16
N GLU A 55 -14.12 7.04 10.36
CA GLU A 55 -15.57 7.06 10.61
C GLU A 55 -16.23 8.36 10.11
N ASN A 56 -15.59 9.51 10.33
CA ASN A 56 -16.11 10.80 9.90
C ASN A 56 -15.89 11.13 8.41
N GLU A 57 -15.26 10.23 7.64
CA GLU A 57 -14.96 10.40 6.20
C GLU A 57 -15.70 9.38 5.34
N ILE A 58 -16.42 8.42 5.95
CA ILE A 58 -17.04 7.29 5.22
C ILE A 58 -18.16 7.74 4.27
N ASP A 59 -19.00 8.68 4.71
CA ASP A 59 -20.13 9.16 3.91
C ASP A 59 -19.64 9.89 2.66
N ASP A 60 -18.61 10.74 2.80
CA ASP A 60 -17.98 11.41 1.67
C ASP A 60 -17.39 10.41 0.67
N ILE A 61 -16.62 9.42 1.14
CA ILE A 61 -15.99 8.42 0.25
C ILE A 61 -17.05 7.61 -0.51
N ARG A 62 -18.15 7.22 0.15
CA ARG A 62 -19.21 6.43 -0.48
C ARG A 62 -19.87 7.13 -1.65
N THR A 63 -19.90 8.47 -1.65
CA THR A 63 -20.48 9.23 -2.76
C THR A 63 -19.61 9.26 -4.01
N LEU A 64 -18.29 8.99 -3.88
CA LEU A 64 -17.33 9.08 -4.99
C LEU A 64 -17.39 7.86 -5.90
N VAL A 65 -17.56 6.66 -5.33
CA VAL A 65 -17.51 5.40 -6.08
C VAL A 65 -18.55 4.42 -5.54
N ASN A 66 -19.37 3.88 -6.43
CA ASN A 66 -20.35 2.86 -6.12
C ASN A 66 -20.04 1.58 -6.91
N ASP A 67 -19.55 0.55 -6.22
CA ASP A 67 -19.31 -0.79 -6.77
C ASP A 67 -19.60 -1.83 -5.68
N SER A 68 -20.26 -2.92 -6.04
CA SER A 68 -20.69 -3.95 -5.08
C SER A 68 -19.54 -4.75 -4.46
N ARG A 69 -18.32 -4.66 -5.01
CA ARG A 69 -17.10 -5.27 -4.45
C ARG A 69 -16.54 -4.49 -3.27
N ILE A 70 -16.99 -3.25 -3.04
CA ILE A 70 -16.42 -2.35 -2.04
C ILE A 70 -17.03 -2.62 -0.65
N GLU A 71 -16.15 -2.89 0.32
CA GLU A 71 -16.46 -2.97 1.74
C GLU A 71 -15.67 -1.90 2.49
N TYR A 72 -16.30 -1.24 3.46
CA TYR A 72 -15.67 -0.17 4.23
C TYR A 72 -15.28 -0.68 5.62
N VAL A 73 -14.07 -0.35 6.04
CA VAL A 73 -13.51 -0.69 7.36
C VAL A 73 -12.95 0.58 7.99
N PHE A 74 -13.08 0.70 9.31
CA PHE A 74 -12.49 1.83 10.02
C PHE A 74 -11.01 1.54 10.33
N GLY A 75 -10.16 2.52 10.03
CA GLY A 75 -8.73 2.44 10.33
C GLY A 75 -8.44 2.52 11.82
N GLY A 76 -7.26 2.02 12.20
CA GLY A 76 -6.74 2.15 13.56
C GLY A 76 -5.88 3.40 13.75
N LYS A 77 -5.11 3.43 14.85
CA LYS A 77 -4.28 4.58 15.21
C LYS A 77 -3.12 4.77 14.23
N GLU A 78 -2.45 3.68 13.87
CA GLU A 78 -1.32 3.67 12.95
C GLU A 78 -1.68 2.97 11.61
N ARG A 79 -0.77 3.06 10.63
CA ARG A 79 -0.92 2.36 9.34
C ARG A 79 -1.07 0.85 9.54
N GLN A 80 -0.25 0.26 10.42
CA GLN A 80 -0.28 -1.18 10.72
C GLN A 80 -1.64 -1.61 11.27
N ASP A 81 -2.21 -0.85 12.23
CA ASP A 81 -3.53 -1.16 12.78
C ASP A 81 -4.62 -1.12 11.69
N SER A 82 -4.54 -0.13 10.80
CA SER A 82 -5.47 0.03 9.69
C SER A 82 -5.41 -1.16 8.71
N VAL A 83 -4.22 -1.66 8.42
CA VAL A 83 -4.05 -2.87 7.61
C VAL A 83 -4.58 -4.11 8.34
N TYR A 84 -4.31 -4.24 9.64
CA TYR A 84 -4.79 -5.37 10.45
C TYR A 84 -6.32 -5.48 10.40
N GLU A 85 -7.04 -4.38 10.59
CA GLU A 85 -8.51 -4.35 10.48
C GLU A 85 -8.99 -4.72 9.07
N GLY A 86 -8.30 -4.24 8.04
CA GLY A 86 -8.59 -4.62 6.65
C GLY A 86 -8.38 -6.12 6.41
N LEU A 87 -7.29 -6.70 6.93
CA LEU A 87 -6.98 -8.12 6.79
C LEU A 87 -8.06 -9.03 7.39
N GLN A 88 -8.75 -8.59 8.45
CA GLN A 88 -9.87 -9.36 9.03
C GLN A 88 -11.05 -9.52 8.07
N LYS A 89 -11.16 -8.68 7.03
CA LYS A 89 -12.23 -8.75 6.02
C LYS A 89 -11.82 -9.45 4.72
N VAL A 90 -10.53 -9.75 4.52
CA VAL A 90 -10.03 -10.38 3.29
C VAL A 90 -10.62 -11.77 3.10
N LYS A 91 -11.29 -11.95 1.95
CA LYS A 91 -11.96 -13.19 1.54
C LYS A 91 -11.17 -14.03 0.53
N GLU A 92 -10.34 -13.40 -0.30
CA GLU A 92 -9.57 -14.12 -1.32
C GLU A 92 -8.26 -14.68 -0.77
N ASN A 93 -7.70 -15.68 -1.45
CA ASN A 93 -6.44 -16.33 -1.07
C ASN A 93 -5.20 -15.44 -1.23
N HIS A 94 -5.33 -14.34 -1.97
CA HIS A 94 -4.28 -13.35 -2.15
C HIS A 94 -4.81 -11.96 -1.83
N VAL A 95 -3.95 -11.13 -1.24
CA VAL A 95 -4.28 -9.76 -0.88
C VAL A 95 -3.25 -8.79 -1.45
N PHE A 96 -3.77 -7.70 -2.00
CA PHE A 96 -3.00 -6.53 -2.40
C PHE A 96 -3.21 -5.47 -1.33
N ILE A 97 -2.14 -4.94 -0.74
CA ILE A 97 -2.19 -3.84 0.23
C ILE A 97 -1.62 -2.61 -0.47
N HIS A 98 -2.44 -1.57 -0.61
CA HIS A 98 -2.10 -0.40 -1.40
C HIS A 98 -2.38 0.92 -0.67
N ASP A 99 -1.43 1.85 -0.74
CA ASP A 99 -1.61 3.20 -0.23
C ASP A 99 -2.61 3.98 -1.09
N GLY A 100 -3.71 4.46 -0.51
CA GLY A 100 -4.68 5.31 -1.22
C GLY A 100 -4.13 6.65 -1.70
N ALA A 101 -2.89 6.99 -1.31
CA ALA A 101 -2.16 8.17 -1.77
C ALA A 101 -1.30 7.93 -3.02
N ARG A 102 -1.38 6.76 -3.67
CA ARG A 102 -0.63 6.42 -4.90
C ARG A 102 -1.57 6.23 -6.10
N PRO A 103 -2.15 7.30 -6.67
CA PRO A 103 -3.18 7.18 -7.73
C PRO A 103 -2.65 6.71 -9.09
N TYR A 104 -1.35 6.44 -9.22
CA TYR A 104 -0.66 6.23 -10.49
C TYR A 104 -0.09 4.81 -10.67
N VAL A 105 -0.61 3.83 -9.94
CA VAL A 105 -0.24 2.43 -10.19
C VAL A 105 -0.68 2.04 -11.61
N SER A 106 0.22 1.42 -12.39
CA SER A 106 -0.10 1.03 -13.76
C SER A 106 -0.75 -0.35 -13.83
N LYS A 107 -1.55 -0.59 -14.88
CA LYS A 107 -2.08 -1.93 -15.19
C LYS A 107 -0.97 -2.97 -15.37
N GLN A 108 0.17 -2.58 -15.95
CA GLN A 108 1.31 -3.47 -16.11
C GLN A 108 1.87 -3.88 -14.74
N SER A 109 2.05 -2.93 -13.81
CA SER A 109 2.52 -3.21 -12.45
C SER A 109 1.57 -4.15 -11.71
N ILE A 110 0.25 -3.99 -11.85
CA ILE A 110 -0.74 -4.92 -11.28
C ILE A 110 -0.59 -6.32 -11.91
N ASN A 111 -0.40 -6.41 -13.23
CA ASN A 111 -0.16 -7.69 -13.91
C ASN A 111 1.11 -8.38 -13.43
N ASP A 112 2.21 -7.65 -13.29
CA ASP A 112 3.50 -8.19 -12.85
C ASP A 112 3.42 -8.72 -11.42
N LEU A 113 2.68 -8.04 -10.53
CA LEU A 113 2.39 -8.53 -9.18
C LEU A 113 1.52 -9.80 -9.19
N VAL A 114 0.56 -9.89 -10.10
CA VAL A 114 -0.25 -11.12 -10.27
C VAL A 114 0.62 -12.28 -10.76
N GLU A 115 1.50 -12.06 -11.74
CA GLU A 115 2.45 -13.08 -12.20
C GLU A 115 3.43 -13.48 -11.09
N CYS A 116 3.91 -12.51 -10.30
CA CYS A 116 4.75 -12.76 -9.13
C CYS A 116 4.11 -13.77 -8.17
N LEU A 117 2.83 -13.57 -7.84
CA LEU A 117 2.11 -14.46 -6.92
C LEU A 117 1.79 -15.86 -7.48
N LYS A 118 2.06 -16.12 -8.77
CA LYS A 118 2.00 -17.49 -9.29
C LYS A 118 3.23 -18.32 -8.92
N THR A 119 4.32 -17.67 -8.50
CA THR A 119 5.61 -18.30 -8.21
C THR A 119 6.07 -18.08 -6.78
N TYR A 120 5.76 -16.91 -6.21
CA TYR A 120 6.15 -16.51 -4.86
C TYR A 120 4.92 -16.27 -4.00
N ASP A 121 5.03 -16.49 -2.69
CA ASP A 121 3.93 -16.20 -1.76
C ASP A 121 3.86 -14.71 -1.37
N ALA A 122 4.88 -13.92 -1.70
CA ALA A 122 4.92 -12.49 -1.44
C ALA A 122 5.72 -11.72 -2.49
N GLY A 123 5.34 -10.46 -2.69
CA GLY A 123 6.11 -9.51 -3.49
C GLY A 123 5.69 -8.06 -3.26
N LEU A 124 6.48 -7.12 -3.76
CA LEU A 124 6.15 -5.71 -3.72
C LEU A 124 6.76 -4.96 -4.90
N LEU A 125 6.11 -3.88 -5.32
CA LEU A 125 6.71 -2.94 -6.26
C LEU A 125 7.89 -2.23 -5.62
N MET A 126 9.01 -2.18 -6.33
CA MET A 126 10.19 -1.42 -5.93
C MET A 126 10.86 -0.77 -7.13
N VAL A 127 11.47 0.39 -6.92
CA VAL A 127 12.31 1.05 -7.94
C VAL A 127 13.74 1.20 -7.43
N PRO A 128 14.78 1.10 -8.28
CA PRO A 128 16.15 1.30 -7.84
C PRO A 128 16.36 2.67 -7.15
N CYS A 129 17.27 2.73 -6.18
CA CYS A 129 17.71 4.03 -5.67
C CYS A 129 18.51 4.78 -6.75
N LYS A 130 18.13 6.03 -7.05
CA LYS A 130 18.87 6.91 -7.98
C LYS A 130 19.97 7.68 -7.28
N ASP A 131 19.70 8.17 -6.08
CA ASP A 131 20.64 9.00 -5.33
C ASP A 131 21.65 8.16 -4.54
N THR A 132 22.79 8.77 -4.22
CA THR A 132 23.76 8.17 -3.29
C THR A 132 23.17 8.14 -1.88
N ILE A 133 23.02 6.95 -1.30
CA ILE A 133 22.50 6.78 0.05
C ILE A 133 23.65 6.69 1.06
N LYS A 134 23.58 7.50 2.12
CA LYS A 134 24.53 7.50 3.24
C LYS A 134 23.86 6.91 4.47
N GLU A 135 24.56 6.04 5.20
CA GLU A 135 24.22 5.75 6.59
C GLU A 135 24.75 6.90 7.45
N VAL A 136 23.88 7.49 8.27
CA VAL A 136 24.21 8.64 9.13
C VAL A 136 23.80 8.30 10.57
N LYS A 137 24.69 8.57 11.54
CA LYS A 137 24.41 8.44 12.98
C LYS A 137 24.80 9.74 13.66
N GLU A 138 23.88 10.29 14.46
CA GLU A 138 24.10 11.54 15.21
C GLU A 138 24.61 12.71 14.33
N GLY A 139 24.12 12.79 13.09
CA GLY A 139 24.51 13.82 12.12
C GLY A 139 25.84 13.56 11.38
N ILE A 140 26.54 12.48 11.70
CA ILE A 140 27.83 12.12 11.08
C ILE A 140 27.63 11.00 10.06
N VAL A 141 28.22 11.16 8.87
CA VAL A 141 28.23 10.13 7.82
C VAL A 141 29.08 8.94 8.28
N VAL A 142 28.46 7.78 8.44
CA VAL A 142 29.12 6.52 8.83
C VAL A 142 29.71 5.82 7.62
N LYS A 143 28.90 5.62 6.57
CA LYS A 143 29.34 5.01 5.31
C LYS A 143 28.41 5.35 4.15
N THR A 144 28.92 5.14 2.94
CA THR A 144 28.12 5.14 1.73
C THR A 144 27.64 3.72 1.44
N LEU A 145 26.34 3.53 1.24
CA LEU A 145 25.78 2.21 0.91
C LEU A 145 25.96 1.91 -0.58
N LYS A 146 26.11 0.63 -0.93
CA LYS A 146 26.17 0.18 -2.32
C LYS A 146 24.80 0.34 -2.98
N ARG A 147 24.61 1.41 -3.75
CA ARG A 147 23.31 1.78 -4.36
C ARG A 147 22.68 0.66 -5.20
N GLU A 148 23.51 -0.15 -5.87
CA GLU A 148 23.06 -1.30 -6.68
C GLU A 148 22.31 -2.38 -5.90
N THR A 149 22.45 -2.42 -4.57
CA THR A 149 21.73 -3.35 -3.69
C THR A 149 20.55 -2.68 -2.98
N LEU A 150 20.20 -1.44 -3.33
CA LEU A 150 19.16 -0.66 -2.65
C LEU A 150 18.01 -0.32 -3.60
N MET A 151 16.81 -0.55 -3.11
CA MET A 151 15.57 -0.23 -3.81
C MET A 151 14.60 0.51 -2.88
N GLN A 152 13.77 1.36 -3.46
CA GLN A 152 12.72 2.10 -2.78
C GLN A 152 11.42 1.31 -2.88
N ALA A 153 10.89 0.91 -1.73
CA ALA A 153 9.61 0.23 -1.65
C ALA A 153 8.45 1.13 -2.11
N GLN A 154 7.55 0.56 -2.90
CA GLN A 154 6.28 1.14 -3.30
C GLN A 154 5.13 0.22 -2.88
N THR A 155 3.90 0.62 -3.21
CA THR A 155 2.73 -0.25 -3.12
C THR A 155 2.07 -0.34 -4.51
N PRO A 156 1.36 -1.43 -4.85
CA PRO A 156 0.92 -2.50 -3.96
C PRO A 156 2.04 -3.40 -3.44
N GLN A 157 1.88 -3.85 -2.19
CA GLN A 157 2.56 -5.03 -1.64
C GLN A 157 1.56 -6.18 -1.68
N VAL A 158 1.98 -7.36 -2.09
CA VAL A 158 1.10 -8.48 -2.40
C VAL A 158 1.55 -9.74 -1.68
N PHE A 159 0.58 -10.48 -1.16
CA PHE A 159 0.85 -11.62 -0.30
C PHE A 159 -0.20 -12.70 -0.49
N LYS A 160 0.19 -13.94 -0.22
CA LYS A 160 -0.74 -14.99 0.18
C LYS A 160 -1.43 -14.56 1.47
N SER A 161 -2.76 -14.51 1.45
CA SER A 161 -3.56 -13.90 2.52
C SER A 161 -3.34 -14.57 3.88
N GLU A 162 -3.19 -15.90 3.91
CA GLU A 162 -2.97 -16.62 5.17
C GLU A 162 -1.64 -16.26 5.83
N ASP A 163 -0.57 -16.14 5.04
CA ASP A 163 0.78 -15.86 5.56
C ASP A 163 0.86 -14.45 6.15
N ILE A 164 0.36 -13.45 5.42
CA ILE A 164 0.40 -12.06 5.92
C ILE A 164 -0.52 -11.87 7.13
N LYS A 165 -1.65 -12.60 7.22
CA LYS A 165 -2.50 -12.61 8.42
C LYS A 165 -1.75 -13.17 9.63
N VAL A 166 -0.99 -14.26 9.45
CA VAL A 166 -0.13 -14.82 10.51
C VAL A 166 0.94 -13.83 10.95
N ALA A 167 1.62 -13.18 10.00
CA ALA A 167 2.65 -12.18 10.31
C ALA A 167 2.08 -11.01 11.14
N TYR A 168 0.94 -10.49 10.72
CA TYR A 168 0.24 -9.42 11.42
C TYR A 168 -0.25 -9.81 12.82
N GLN A 169 -0.73 -11.04 12.98
CA GLN A 169 -1.15 -11.54 14.30
C GLN A 169 0.03 -11.66 15.26
N LYS A 170 1.15 -12.25 14.83
CA LYS A 170 2.37 -12.34 15.65
C LYS A 170 2.91 -10.96 16.04
N ALA A 171 2.93 -10.02 15.09
CA ALA A 171 3.37 -8.66 15.35
C ALA A 171 2.51 -7.97 16.42
N LYS A 172 1.19 -8.17 16.36
CA LYS A 172 0.25 -7.65 17.36
C LYS A 172 0.48 -8.28 18.74
N ASP A 173 0.68 -9.59 18.80
CA ASP A 173 0.91 -10.32 20.05
C ASP A 173 2.24 -9.90 20.72
N GLU A 174 3.27 -9.58 19.92
CA GLU A 174 4.57 -9.09 20.38
C GLU A 174 4.63 -7.57 20.62
N GLY A 175 3.59 -6.81 20.20
CA GLY A 175 3.64 -5.35 20.19
C GLY A 175 4.69 -4.77 19.24
N TYR A 176 5.09 -5.50 18.21
CA TYR A 176 6.06 -5.06 17.20
C TYR A 176 5.43 -4.12 16.18
N VAL A 177 6.10 -3.01 15.89
CA VAL A 177 5.66 -2.01 14.91
C VAL A 177 6.63 -1.97 13.74
N ALA A 178 6.14 -2.33 12.56
CA ALA A 178 6.87 -2.28 11.31
C ALA A 178 6.62 -0.98 10.52
N THR A 179 7.50 -0.69 9.58
CA THR A 179 7.38 0.44 8.66
C THR A 179 6.48 0.14 7.47
N ASP A 180 6.39 -1.12 7.05
CA ASP A 180 5.52 -1.61 5.97
C ASP A 180 5.15 -3.09 6.15
N ASP A 181 4.35 -3.61 5.21
CA ASP A 181 3.78 -4.96 5.31
C ASP A 181 4.83 -6.04 5.02
N SER A 182 5.76 -5.77 4.11
CA SER A 182 6.90 -6.64 3.79
C SER A 182 7.81 -6.88 4.99
N GLN A 183 8.09 -5.87 5.81
CA GLN A 183 8.91 -6.07 7.01
C GLN A 183 8.27 -7.04 8.00
N LEU A 184 6.94 -7.06 8.12
CA LEU A 184 6.25 -8.06 8.93
C LEU A 184 6.38 -9.45 8.34
N PHE A 185 6.22 -9.57 7.02
CA PHE A 185 6.40 -10.84 6.31
C PHE A 185 7.82 -11.38 6.49
N GLU A 186 8.85 -10.56 6.23
CA GLU A 186 10.28 -10.88 6.42
C GLU A 186 10.58 -11.38 7.84
N ARG A 187 9.95 -10.77 8.85
CA ARG A 187 10.21 -11.10 10.25
C ARG A 187 9.56 -12.41 10.69
N TYR A 188 8.36 -12.71 10.20
CA TYR A 188 7.50 -13.72 10.80
C TYR A 188 7.20 -14.92 9.91
N ILE A 189 7.51 -14.82 8.62
CA ILE A 189 7.25 -15.84 7.60
C ILE A 189 8.58 -16.21 6.95
N ASP A 190 8.95 -17.48 7.04
CA ASP A 190 10.20 -18.01 6.47
C ASP A 190 10.05 -18.30 4.98
N LYS A 191 9.81 -17.24 4.19
CA LYS A 191 9.63 -17.28 2.73
C LYS A 191 10.21 -16.03 2.08
N ASP A 192 10.69 -16.20 0.86
CA ASP A 192 11.21 -15.09 0.07
C ASP A 192 10.11 -14.08 -0.30
N ILE A 193 10.47 -12.80 -0.29
CA ILE A 193 9.66 -11.73 -0.85
C ILE A 193 10.27 -11.24 -2.16
N LYS A 194 9.48 -11.24 -3.23
CA LYS A 194 9.96 -10.82 -4.54
C LYS A 194 9.90 -9.31 -4.71
N ALA A 195 11.05 -8.69 -4.96
CA ALA A 195 11.11 -7.34 -5.51
C ALA A 195 10.64 -7.36 -6.98
N VAL A 196 9.46 -6.80 -7.24
CA VAL A 196 8.90 -6.61 -8.59
C VAL A 196 9.24 -5.19 -9.04
N LEU A 197 9.75 -5.03 -10.26
CA LEU A 197 10.15 -3.72 -10.76
C LEU A 197 8.91 -2.82 -10.91
N GLY A 198 8.88 -1.73 -10.15
CA GLY A 198 7.86 -0.69 -10.23
C GLY A 198 8.21 0.42 -11.23
N ASP A 199 7.40 1.46 -11.20
CA ASP A 199 7.60 2.67 -12.02
C ASP A 199 7.80 3.89 -11.12
N TYR A 200 8.73 4.78 -11.49
CA TYR A 200 8.94 6.03 -10.75
C TYR A 200 7.72 6.96 -10.79
N SER A 201 6.85 6.82 -11.79
CA SER A 201 5.57 7.52 -11.90
C SER A 201 4.51 7.04 -10.91
N ASN A 202 4.68 5.87 -10.27
CA ASN A 202 3.84 5.38 -9.16
C ASN A 202 4.12 6.15 -7.85
N LEU A 203 4.03 7.48 -7.94
CA LEU A 203 4.36 8.42 -6.90
C LEU A 203 3.31 8.37 -5.78
N LYS A 204 3.80 8.51 -4.55
CA LYS A 204 2.96 8.69 -3.37
C LYS A 204 2.82 10.16 -3.07
N ILE A 205 1.61 10.68 -3.21
CA ILE A 205 1.28 12.05 -2.83
C ILE A 205 1.54 12.21 -1.33
N THR A 206 2.57 12.95 -0.96
CA THR A 206 3.07 13.05 0.41
C THR A 206 3.25 14.49 0.84
N THR A 207 3.80 15.33 -0.04
CA THR A 207 4.04 16.75 0.19
C THR A 207 3.14 17.61 -0.69
N ARG A 208 3.25 18.94 -0.57
CA ARG A 208 2.48 19.89 -1.37
C ARG A 208 2.92 19.91 -2.83
N GLU A 209 4.20 19.65 -3.08
CA GLU A 209 4.79 19.60 -4.42
C GLU A 209 4.21 18.46 -5.25
N ASP A 210 3.81 17.35 -4.60
CA ASP A 210 3.19 16.20 -5.24
C ASP A 210 1.73 16.44 -5.70
N LEU A 211 1.12 17.58 -5.36
CA LEU A 211 -0.27 17.92 -5.70
C LEU A 211 -0.42 18.68 -7.04
N LYS A 212 0.70 18.90 -7.74
CA LYS A 212 0.75 19.69 -8.98
C LYS A 212 0.42 18.87 -10.21
#